data_AF-A0A8B6EUF6-F1
#
_entry.id   AF-A0A8B6EUF6-F1
#
_cell.length_a   1.000
_cell.length_b   1.000
_cell.length_c   1.000
_cell.angle_alpha   90.00
_cell.angle_beta   90.00
_cell.angle_gamma   90.00
#
_symmetry.space_group_name_H-M   'P 1'
#
loop_
_entity.id
_entity.type
_entity.pdbx_description
1 polymer ?
#
loop_
_entity_poly.entity_id
_entity_poly.type
_entity_poly.pdbx_seq_one_letter_code
_entity_poly.pdbx_strand_id
1 'polypeptide(L)'
;MELFYENLRTLKASTAANTSDLTSYETTKLKTTTVKVTPVQTTNDILDCTGVASGSTGGVYTIYIENQPVDVYCEMIGDEQWTVIQKRLDGTTDFYRNWQEYKDGFGDVNLEYWLGNENLHKILSTKNYKLRIDLEDWNGETRYAEYDSFVVGNENTNYMLTISGYNGDAGKCKI
;
A
#
# COMPACT_ATOMS: atom_id res chain seq x y z
N MET A 1 12.54 -5.52 3.92
CA MET A 1 11.30 -5.89 4.65
C MET A 1 11.07 -5.06 5.92
N GLU A 2 12.12 -4.52 6.55
CA GLU A 2 12.05 -3.53 7.64
C GLU A 2 11.27 -2.26 7.27
N LEU A 3 11.34 -1.72 6.04
CA LEU A 3 10.61 -0.49 5.68
C LEU A 3 9.08 -0.67 5.61
N PHE A 4 8.58 -1.83 5.18
CA PHE A 4 7.14 -2.13 5.28
C PHE A 4 6.77 -2.46 6.73
N TYR A 5 7.65 -3.09 7.50
CA TYR A 5 7.42 -3.39 8.91
C TYR A 5 7.49 -2.16 9.83
N GLU A 6 8.31 -1.15 9.54
CA GLU A 6 8.33 0.15 10.23
C GLU A 6 7.09 0.99 9.87
N ASN A 7 6.66 0.96 8.61
CA ASN A 7 5.40 1.60 8.17
C ASN A 7 4.14 0.85 8.63
N LEU A 8 4.23 -0.47 8.89
CA LEU A 8 3.16 -1.27 9.53
C LEU A 8 3.25 -1.26 11.06
N ARG A 9 4.38 -0.94 11.67
CA ARG A 9 4.56 -0.80 13.13
C ARG A 9 3.71 0.34 13.67
N THR A 10 3.61 1.45 12.92
CA THR A 10 2.69 2.54 13.22
C THR A 10 1.22 2.13 13.11
N LEU A 11 0.89 1.16 12.25
CA LEU A 11 -0.46 0.56 12.13
C LEU A 11 -0.73 -0.58 13.13
N LYS A 12 0.28 -1.12 13.81
CA LYS A 12 0.18 -2.25 14.77
C LYS A 12 0.56 -1.84 16.20
N ALA A 13 0.19 -0.66 16.65
CA ALA A 13 0.27 -0.31 18.07
C ALA A 13 -0.89 -0.95 18.87
N SER A 14 -0.99 -2.29 18.86
CA SER A 14 -1.83 -3.07 19.77
C SER A 14 -1.60 -4.58 19.63
N THR A 15 -0.96 -5.14 20.67
CA THR A 15 -0.89 -6.55 21.11
C THR A 15 0.22 -7.48 20.59
N ALA A 16 0.76 -8.20 21.57
CA ALA A 16 1.94 -9.04 21.56
C ALA A 16 1.72 -10.42 20.93
N ALA A 17 2.71 -10.90 20.18
CA ALA A 17 3.07 -12.31 20.15
C ALA A 17 4.54 -12.44 19.72
N ASN A 18 5.35 -13.03 20.61
CA ASN A 18 6.66 -13.60 20.28
C ASN A 18 6.56 -14.49 19.03
N THR A 19 7.48 -14.36 18.07
CA THR A 19 8.13 -15.54 17.46
C THR A 19 9.48 -15.15 16.88
N SER A 20 10.51 -15.72 17.49
CA SER A 20 11.85 -15.89 16.93
C SER A 20 11.79 -16.80 15.70
N ASP A 21 11.98 -16.24 14.51
CA ASP A 21 12.76 -16.83 13.40
C ASP A 21 12.64 -15.92 12.18
N LEU A 22 13.63 -15.03 12.04
CA LEU A 22 13.76 -14.08 10.93
C LEU A 22 14.80 -14.65 9.95
N THR A 23 14.38 -15.23 8.82
CA THR A 23 15.27 -15.28 7.66
C THR A 23 15.12 -13.95 6.91
N SER A 24 16.11 -13.09 7.13
CA SER A 24 16.23 -11.71 6.66
C SER A 24 16.34 -11.60 5.14
N TYR A 25 15.40 -10.91 4.49
CA TYR A 25 15.76 -10.11 3.30
C TYR A 25 16.15 -8.72 3.79
N GLU A 26 17.45 -8.47 3.83
CA GLU A 26 18.05 -7.21 4.29
C GLU A 26 17.47 -6.02 3.51
N THR A 27 16.99 -5.02 4.24
CA THR A 27 16.41 -3.76 3.72
C THR A 27 17.35 -2.99 2.82
N THR A 28 18.65 -3.16 3.02
CA THR A 28 19.74 -2.64 2.18
C THR A 28 19.79 -3.24 0.78
N LYS A 29 19.08 -4.34 0.51
CA LYS A 29 19.07 -5.00 -0.81
C LYS A 29 17.92 -4.56 -1.71
N LEU A 30 16.90 -3.88 -1.19
CA LEU A 30 15.77 -3.41 -1.98
C LEU A 30 16.05 -2.02 -2.54
N LYS A 31 15.76 -1.87 -3.82
CA LYS A 31 15.81 -0.61 -4.56
C LYS A 31 14.42 0.03 -4.60
N THR A 32 13.42 -0.72 -5.06
CA THR A 32 12.05 -0.23 -5.22
C THR A 32 11.09 -1.04 -4.34
N THR A 33 10.08 -0.38 -3.80
CA THR A 33 8.93 -1.05 -3.18
C THR A 33 7.67 -0.28 -3.55
N THR A 34 6.69 -0.96 -4.14
CA THR A 34 5.39 -0.38 -4.47
C THR A 34 4.31 -1.20 -3.79
N VAL A 35 3.45 -0.52 -3.04
CA VAL A 35 2.28 -1.14 -2.39
C VAL A 35 1.04 -0.57 -3.04
N LYS A 36 0.14 -1.45 -3.47
CA LYS A 36 -1.05 -1.07 -4.22
C LYS A 36 -2.24 -1.95 -3.89
N VAL A 37 -3.43 -1.39 -4.06
CA VAL A 37 -4.70 -2.07 -3.78
C VAL A 37 -5.62 -1.97 -4.98
N THR A 38 -6.50 -2.96 -5.12
CA THR A 38 -7.60 -2.90 -6.08
C THR A 38 -8.78 -3.69 -5.50
N PRO A 39 -10.02 -3.27 -5.75
CA PRO A 39 -11.18 -3.96 -5.19
C PRO A 39 -11.37 -5.34 -5.82
N VAL A 40 -11.88 -6.28 -5.01
CA VAL A 40 -12.24 -7.64 -5.46
C VAL A 40 -13.45 -7.62 -6.41
N GLN A 41 -14.30 -6.58 -6.31
CA GLN A 41 -15.45 -6.37 -7.19
C GLN A 41 -15.37 -4.95 -7.77
N THR A 42 -15.37 -4.85 -9.10
CA THR A 42 -15.31 -3.57 -9.81
C THR A 42 -16.65 -2.85 -9.73
N THR A 43 -16.63 -1.60 -9.25
CA THR A 43 -17.75 -0.66 -9.32
C THR A 43 -17.27 0.59 -10.06
N ASN A 44 -18.14 1.23 -10.85
CA ASN A 44 -17.78 2.43 -11.63
C ASN A 44 -17.77 3.70 -10.77
N ASP A 45 -17.29 3.61 -9.53
CA ASP A 45 -17.21 4.73 -8.60
C ASP A 45 -15.80 5.33 -8.63
N ILE A 46 -15.70 6.66 -8.62
CA ILE A 46 -14.41 7.40 -8.63
C ILE A 46 -13.79 7.44 -7.21
N LEU A 47 -13.91 6.34 -6.47
CA LEU A 47 -13.35 6.17 -5.12
C LEU A 47 -11.91 5.62 -5.18
N ASP A 48 -11.55 4.96 -6.27
CA ASP A 48 -10.24 4.36 -6.51
C ASP A 48 -9.97 4.31 -8.02
N CYS A 49 -8.86 3.69 -8.42
CA CYS A 49 -8.43 3.64 -9.81
C CYS A 49 -9.32 2.81 -10.73
N THR A 50 -10.26 2.02 -10.21
CA THR A 50 -11.23 1.27 -11.04
C THR A 50 -12.30 2.17 -11.66
N GLY A 51 -12.47 3.39 -11.15
CA GLY A 51 -13.29 4.42 -11.80
C GLY A 51 -12.63 5.08 -13.02
N VAL A 52 -11.33 4.82 -13.25
CA VAL A 52 -10.62 5.33 -14.44
C VAL A 52 -10.97 4.48 -15.65
N ALA A 53 -11.22 5.14 -16.80
CA ALA A 53 -11.65 4.47 -18.02
C ALA A 53 -10.66 3.35 -18.45
N SER A 54 -11.20 2.18 -18.80
CA SER A 54 -10.41 1.05 -19.32
C SER A 54 -9.62 1.47 -20.56
N GLY A 55 -8.37 1.01 -20.67
CA GLY A 55 -7.45 1.40 -21.75
C GLY A 55 -6.72 2.73 -21.52
N SER A 56 -6.94 3.41 -20.39
CA SER A 56 -6.10 4.54 -19.99
C SER A 56 -4.66 4.11 -19.69
N THR A 57 -3.72 5.05 -19.80
CA THR A 57 -2.32 4.83 -19.40
C THR A 57 -2.14 4.99 -17.89
N GLY A 58 -1.17 4.30 -17.29
CA GLY A 58 -0.80 4.55 -15.90
C GLY A 58 -0.32 5.98 -15.67
N GLY A 59 -0.68 6.57 -14.52
CA GLY A 59 -0.39 7.97 -14.23
C GLY A 59 -1.10 8.47 -12.97
N VAL A 60 -0.99 9.77 -12.72
CA VAL A 60 -1.67 10.42 -11.59
C VAL A 60 -3.10 10.79 -11.99
N TYR A 61 -4.05 10.39 -11.16
CA TYR A 61 -5.47 10.68 -11.30
C TYR A 61 -6.02 11.21 -9.98
N THR A 62 -7.02 12.08 -10.07
CA THR A 62 -7.77 12.54 -8.90
C THR A 62 -8.96 11.62 -8.64
N ILE A 63 -9.00 11.01 -7.46
CA ILE A 63 -10.14 10.28 -6.91
C ILE A 63 -10.87 11.13 -5.87
N TYR A 64 -12.09 10.76 -5.51
CA TYR A 64 -12.89 11.51 -4.54
C TYR A 64 -13.24 10.64 -3.34
N ILE A 65 -12.56 10.85 -2.21
CA ILE A 65 -12.84 10.15 -0.95
C ILE A 65 -13.74 11.05 -0.11
N GLU A 66 -14.98 10.65 0.16
CA GLU A 66 -15.97 11.46 0.88
C GLU A 66 -16.12 12.90 0.31
N ASN A 67 -16.15 13.00 -1.02
CA ASN A 67 -16.18 14.27 -1.78
C ASN A 67 -14.92 15.16 -1.64
N GLN A 68 -13.85 14.67 -1.03
CA GLN A 68 -12.55 15.34 -1.02
C GLN A 68 -11.68 14.81 -2.17
N PRO A 69 -11.14 15.69 -3.04
CA PRO A 69 -10.24 15.28 -4.10
C PRO A 69 -8.90 14.83 -3.51
N VAL A 70 -8.41 13.68 -3.96
CA VAL A 70 -7.12 13.11 -3.57
C VAL A 70 -6.42 12.60 -4.82
N ASP A 71 -5.17 13.02 -5.03
CA ASP A 71 -4.37 12.54 -6.15
C ASP A 71 -3.72 11.20 -5.79
N VAL A 72 -3.87 10.22 -6.68
CA VAL A 72 -3.30 8.88 -6.55
C VAL A 72 -2.63 8.47 -7.84
N TYR A 73 -1.59 7.64 -7.73
CA TYR A 73 -1.02 6.99 -8.90
C TYR A 73 -1.84 5.74 -9.22
N CYS A 74 -2.45 5.72 -10.41
CA CYS A 74 -3.14 4.57 -10.95
C CYS A 74 -2.21 3.80 -11.87
N GLU A 75 -1.91 2.56 -11.49
CA GLU A 75 -1.15 1.64 -12.32
C GLU A 75 -2.11 0.73 -13.08
N MET A 76 -1.97 0.70 -14.40
CA MET A 76 -2.82 -0.09 -15.30
C MET A 76 -2.03 -1.31 -15.77
N ILE A 77 -2.44 -2.51 -15.36
CA ILE A 77 -1.76 -3.77 -15.70
C ILE A 77 -2.76 -4.70 -16.39
N GLY A 78 -2.64 -4.82 -17.71
CA GLY A 78 -3.63 -5.53 -18.51
C GLY A 78 -5.01 -4.88 -18.32
N ASP A 79 -5.97 -5.66 -17.84
CA ASP A 79 -7.33 -5.19 -17.54
C ASP A 79 -7.53 -4.74 -16.08
N GLU A 80 -6.50 -4.85 -15.23
CA GLU A 80 -6.57 -4.47 -13.82
C GLU A 80 -6.07 -3.04 -13.58
N GLN A 81 -6.85 -2.26 -12.83
CA GLN A 81 -6.48 -0.93 -12.36
C GLN A 81 -6.11 -1.01 -10.88
N TRP A 82 -4.91 -0.54 -10.54
CA TRP A 82 -4.38 -0.57 -9.19
C TRP A 82 -4.20 0.85 -8.66
N THR A 83 -4.71 1.10 -7.46
CA THR A 83 -4.41 2.31 -6.71
C THR A 83 -3.13 2.09 -5.92
N VAL A 84 -2.06 2.78 -6.30
CA VAL A 84 -0.83 2.78 -5.52
C VAL A 84 -1.08 3.57 -4.23
N ILE A 85 -0.70 2.97 -3.10
CA ILE A 85 -0.90 3.55 -1.76
C ILE A 85 0.43 3.92 -1.10
N GLN A 86 1.52 3.31 -1.55
CA GLN A 86 2.87 3.64 -1.15
C GLN A 86 3.83 3.34 -2.29
N LYS A 87 4.84 4.20 -2.46
CA LYS A 87 5.93 3.96 -3.41
C LYS A 87 7.27 4.42 -2.83
N ARG A 88 8.30 3.57 -2.96
CA ARG A 88 9.72 3.82 -2.67
C ARG A 88 10.54 3.54 -3.93
N LEU A 89 11.51 4.39 -4.24
CA LEU A 89 12.33 4.33 -5.46
C LEU A 89 13.81 4.55 -5.17
N ASP A 90 14.15 5.66 -4.52
CA ASP A 90 15.53 6.16 -4.39
C ASP A 90 15.84 6.75 -3.01
N GLY A 91 14.85 6.80 -2.11
CA GLY A 91 15.02 7.34 -0.76
C GLY A 91 15.06 8.87 -0.70
N THR A 92 14.64 9.58 -1.75
CA THR A 92 14.56 11.05 -1.75
C THR A 92 13.52 11.60 -0.78
N THR A 93 12.48 10.84 -0.48
CA THR A 93 11.47 11.21 0.50
C THR A 93 11.79 10.56 1.84
N ASP A 94 11.84 11.38 2.89
CA ASP A 94 11.97 10.88 4.26
C ASP A 94 10.65 10.20 4.69
N PHE A 95 10.75 8.96 5.13
CA PHE A 95 9.64 8.18 5.69
C PHE A 95 9.70 8.13 7.23
N TYR A 96 10.70 8.71 7.88
CA TYR A 96 10.72 8.85 9.35
C TYR A 96 9.84 10.03 9.78
N ARG A 97 8.52 9.82 9.71
CA ARG A 97 7.50 10.86 9.91
C ARG A 97 6.72 10.67 11.20
N ASN A 98 6.06 11.74 11.65
CA ASN A 98 5.22 11.70 12.84
C ASN A 98 3.83 11.12 12.56
N TRP A 99 3.05 10.85 13.62
CA TRP A 99 1.71 10.26 13.53
C TRP A 99 0.77 11.03 12.60
N GLN A 100 0.74 12.36 12.72
CA GLN A 100 -0.14 13.22 11.94
C GLN A 100 0.20 13.15 10.45
N GLU A 101 1.49 13.15 10.11
CA GLU A 101 1.93 13.00 8.72
C GLU A 101 1.54 11.62 8.14
N TYR A 102 1.64 10.55 8.91
CA TYR A 102 1.18 9.23 8.46
C TYR A 102 -0.34 9.12 8.33
N LYS A 103 -1.08 9.84 9.18
CA LYS A 103 -2.53 9.95 9.09
C LYS A 103 -2.95 10.65 7.80
N ASP A 104 -2.36 11.81 7.52
CA ASP A 104 -2.75 12.68 6.40
C ASP A 104 -2.16 12.23 5.06
N GLY A 105 -0.98 11.61 5.08
CA GLY A 105 -0.18 11.30 3.90
C GLY A 105 0.94 12.30 3.65
N PHE A 106 1.95 11.89 2.89
CA PHE A 106 3.13 12.71 2.58
C PHE A 106 3.84 12.23 1.32
N GLY A 107 4.74 13.07 0.79
CA GLY A 107 5.56 12.77 -0.39
C GLY A 107 4.97 13.34 -1.68
N ASP A 108 5.48 12.86 -2.80
CA ASP A 108 5.03 13.23 -4.15
C ASP A 108 4.49 11.99 -4.86
N VAL A 109 3.22 12.06 -5.26
CA VAL A 109 2.50 10.97 -5.94
C VAL A 109 3.18 10.52 -7.24
N ASN A 110 3.99 11.38 -7.88
CA ASN A 110 4.78 11.02 -9.06
C ASN A 110 6.06 10.26 -8.70
N LEU A 111 6.58 10.43 -7.48
CA LEU A 111 7.86 9.91 -7.01
C LEU A 111 7.66 8.89 -5.88
N GLU A 112 8.00 9.27 -4.65
CA GLU A 112 7.80 8.49 -3.44
C GLU A 112 6.73 9.15 -2.58
N TYR A 113 5.76 8.37 -2.11
CA TYR A 113 4.68 8.89 -1.27
C TYR A 113 4.04 7.82 -0.38
N TRP A 114 3.27 8.30 0.58
CA TRP A 114 2.32 7.57 1.41
C TRP A 114 0.95 8.23 1.29
N LEU A 115 -0.08 7.46 0.93
CA LEU A 115 -1.44 8.00 0.71
C LEU A 115 -2.10 8.59 1.97
N GLY A 116 -1.69 8.13 3.16
CA GLY A 116 -2.29 8.52 4.43
C GLY A 116 -3.23 7.44 4.98
N ASN A 117 -3.12 7.18 6.28
CA ASN A 117 -3.88 6.13 6.96
C ASN A 117 -5.38 6.42 6.97
N GLU A 118 -5.76 7.70 7.07
CA GLU A 118 -7.16 8.10 7.07
C GLU A 118 -7.82 7.84 5.70
N ASN A 119 -7.11 8.18 4.62
CA ASN A 119 -7.55 7.90 3.26
C ASN A 119 -7.65 6.39 3.02
N LEU A 120 -6.65 5.62 3.49
CA LEU A 120 -6.67 4.16 3.41
C LEU A 120 -7.86 3.56 4.14
N HIS A 121 -8.09 3.96 5.40
CA HIS A 121 -9.23 3.47 6.16
C HIS A 121 -10.54 3.72 5.42
N LYS A 122 -10.73 4.93 4.89
CA LYS A 122 -11.95 5.31 4.15
C LYS A 122 -12.13 4.48 2.89
N ILE A 123 -11.11 4.36 2.05
CA ILE A 123 -11.17 3.55 0.82
C ILE A 123 -11.50 2.09 1.16
N LEU A 124 -10.71 1.48 2.05
CA LEU A 124 -10.79 0.05 2.37
C LEU A 124 -12.05 -0.34 3.14
N SER A 125 -12.76 0.62 3.73
CA SER A 125 -14.04 0.37 4.40
C SER A 125 -15.23 0.29 3.43
N THR A 126 -15.06 0.67 2.16
CA THR A 126 -16.16 0.70 1.18
C THR A 126 -16.44 -0.68 0.55
N LYS A 127 -15.41 -1.51 0.38
CA LYS A 127 -15.48 -2.82 -0.27
C LYS A 127 -14.28 -3.68 0.13
N ASN A 128 -14.27 -4.93 -0.31
CA ASN A 128 -13.11 -5.80 -0.12
C ASN A 128 -12.03 -5.47 -1.15
N TYR A 129 -10.79 -5.26 -0.68
CA TYR A 129 -9.63 -4.99 -1.51
C TYR A 129 -8.61 -6.12 -1.40
N LYS A 130 -7.98 -6.44 -2.54
CA LYS A 130 -6.73 -7.18 -2.58
C LYS A 130 -5.56 -6.21 -2.47
N LEU A 131 -4.50 -6.64 -1.78
CA LEU A 131 -3.24 -5.92 -1.67
C LEU A 131 -2.20 -6.61 -2.54
N ARG A 132 -1.37 -5.82 -3.24
CA ARG A 132 -0.16 -6.29 -3.90
C ARG A 132 1.03 -5.45 -3.47
N ILE A 133 2.16 -6.12 -3.26
CA ILE A 133 3.44 -5.55 -2.94
C ILE A 133 4.42 -6.00 -4.01
N ASP A 134 4.96 -5.07 -4.77
CA ASP A 134 6.04 -5.32 -5.74
C ASP A 134 7.37 -4.85 -5.15
N LEU A 135 8.40 -5.69 -5.29
CA LEU A 135 9.75 -5.48 -4.77
C LEU A 135 10.75 -5.60 -5.91
N GLU A 136 11.75 -4.72 -5.94
CA GLU A 136 12.90 -4.80 -6.84
C GLU A 136 14.18 -4.64 -6.02
N ASP A 137 15.18 -5.48 -6.28
CA ASP A 137 16.50 -5.37 -5.67
C ASP A 137 17.46 -4.50 -6.51
N TRP A 138 18.65 -4.23 -5.99
CA TRP A 138 19.66 -3.45 -6.72
C TRP A 138 20.24 -4.16 -7.96
N ASN A 139 20.03 -5.47 -8.10
CA ASN A 139 20.42 -6.26 -9.26
C ASN A 139 19.31 -6.34 -10.32
N GLY A 140 18.16 -5.71 -10.08
CA GLY A 140 16.98 -5.73 -10.95
C GLY A 140 16.11 -6.99 -10.81
N GLU A 141 16.36 -7.81 -9.80
CA GLU A 141 15.53 -8.96 -9.47
C GLU A 141 14.22 -8.50 -8.82
N THR A 142 13.10 -8.94 -9.38
CA THR A 142 11.76 -8.58 -8.88
C THR A 142 11.09 -9.74 -8.15
N ARG A 143 10.26 -9.39 -7.17
CA ARG A 143 9.42 -10.30 -6.38
C ARG A 143 8.09 -9.63 -6.04
N TYR A 144 7.09 -10.43 -5.71
CA TYR A 144 5.80 -9.92 -5.27
C TYR A 144 5.16 -10.71 -4.13
N ALA A 145 4.29 -10.03 -3.39
CA ALA A 145 3.37 -10.62 -2.45
C ALA A 145 1.97 -10.05 -2.68
N GLU A 146 0.97 -10.92 -2.66
CA GLU A 146 -0.44 -10.58 -2.78
C GLU A 146 -1.22 -11.10 -1.58
N TYR A 147 -2.28 -10.39 -1.20
CA TYR A 147 -3.21 -10.78 -0.16
C TYR A 147 -4.63 -10.55 -0.65
N ASP A 148 -5.47 -11.58 -0.58
CA ASP A 148 -6.87 -11.55 -1.02
C ASP A 148 -7.74 -10.57 -0.21
N SER A 149 -7.32 -10.26 1.02
CA SER A 149 -8.02 -9.33 1.91
C SER A 149 -7.04 -8.40 2.60
N PHE A 150 -7.32 -7.10 2.52
CA PHE A 150 -6.57 -6.02 3.16
C PHE A 150 -7.51 -4.96 3.72
N VAL A 151 -7.44 -4.78 5.04
CA VAL A 151 -8.28 -3.82 5.78
C VAL A 151 -7.42 -3.03 6.76
N VAL A 152 -7.69 -1.73 6.85
CA VAL A 152 -7.10 -0.82 7.83
C VAL A 152 -8.23 -0.27 8.70
N GLY A 153 -8.10 -0.43 10.02
CA GLY A 153 -9.04 0.12 11.01
C GLY A 153 -9.03 1.65 11.05
N ASN A 154 -9.86 2.24 11.91
CA ASN A 154 -9.88 3.70 12.10
C ASN A 154 -8.83 4.15 13.12
N GLU A 155 -8.72 5.48 13.33
CA GLU A 155 -7.78 6.09 14.27
C GLU A 155 -7.93 5.55 15.72
N ASN A 156 -9.15 5.27 16.19
CA ASN A 156 -9.38 4.73 17.55
C ASN A 156 -8.78 3.33 17.73
N THR A 157 -8.62 2.59 16.64
CA THR A 157 -7.94 1.29 16.62
C THR A 157 -6.47 1.41 16.23
N ASN A 158 -5.91 2.63 16.23
CA ASN A 158 -4.56 2.93 15.74
C ASN A 158 -4.34 2.44 14.30
N TYR A 159 -5.37 2.54 13.46
CA TYR A 159 -5.36 2.06 12.08
C TYR A 159 -4.94 0.58 11.95
N MET A 160 -5.44 -0.28 12.84
CA MET A 160 -5.06 -1.69 12.91
C MET A 160 -5.16 -2.40 11.55
N LEU A 161 -4.06 -3.00 11.12
CA LEU A 161 -3.99 -3.78 9.89
C LEU A 161 -4.55 -5.20 10.08
N THR A 162 -5.44 -5.62 9.18
CA THR A 162 -5.87 -7.02 9.04
C THR A 162 -5.67 -7.48 7.61
N ILE A 163 -4.92 -8.58 7.40
CA ILE A 163 -4.68 -9.16 6.08
C ILE A 163 -4.78 -10.69 6.08
N SER A 164 -5.23 -11.27 4.96
CA SER A 164 -5.31 -12.71 4.77
C SER A 164 -5.24 -13.12 3.29
N GLY A 165 -5.12 -14.42 3.01
CA GLY A 165 -5.06 -14.93 1.64
C GLY A 165 -3.73 -14.66 0.95
N TYR A 166 -2.61 -14.93 1.62
CA TYR A 166 -1.28 -14.71 1.03
C TYR A 166 -1.06 -15.57 -0.22
N ASN A 167 -0.52 -14.93 -1.26
CA ASN A 167 0.08 -15.54 -2.44
C ASN A 167 1.37 -14.78 -2.82
N GLY A 168 2.27 -15.41 -3.57
CA GLY A 168 3.47 -14.75 -4.12
C GLY A 168 4.79 -15.44 -3.82
N ASP A 169 5.86 -14.88 -4.39
CA ASP A 169 7.22 -15.43 -4.40
C ASP A 169 8.22 -14.60 -3.56
N ALA A 170 7.78 -13.49 -2.97
CA ALA A 170 8.56 -12.68 -2.03
C ALA A 170 8.81 -13.37 -0.67
N GLY A 171 8.28 -14.59 -0.48
CA GLY A 171 8.31 -15.32 0.79
C GLY A 171 7.22 -14.83 1.75
N LYS A 172 6.66 -15.77 2.53
CA LYS A 172 5.64 -15.45 3.55
C LYS A 172 6.30 -14.69 4.70
N CYS A 173 5.99 -13.42 4.87
CA CYS A 173 6.18 -12.73 6.13
C CYS A 173 5.12 -13.28 7.10
N LYS A 174 5.50 -14.01 8.15
CA LYS A 174 4.57 -14.28 9.25
C LYS A 174 4.30 -12.96 9.98
N ILE A 175 3.02 -12.63 10.12
CA ILE A 175 2.47 -11.37 10.64
C ILE A 175 2.29 -11.47 12.15
#